data_AF-A0A7C7Q6W3-F1
#
_entry.id   AF-A0A7C7Q6W3-F1
#
_cell.length_a   1.000
_cell.length_b   1.000
_cell.length_c   1.000
_cell.angle_alpha   90.00
_cell.angle_beta   90.00
_cell.angle_gamma   90.00
#
_symmetry.space_group_name_H-M   'P 1'
#
loop_
_entity.id
_entity.type
_entity.pdbx_description
1 polymer ?
#
loop_
_entity_poly.entity_id
_entity_poly.type
_entity_poly.pdbx_seq_one_letter_code
_entity_poly.pdbx_strand_id
1 'polypeptide(L)'
;MAATRLFLAAIAMLTIQTLGELTVHSGGEVLPLPASKKTRALLAYLLLTMRPHRRDRLCELFWEVPDDPRGALRWSLSKLRRVVNDAVTERLVADRERVRFVDIDVEIDIRAITTRLEQRSLGVEELCQIAVRLQEPLLDGIDLPNQEQFQSWLTAERQDVLNLGSRVAQRLALHADLPPGQTLRWYKAWLAADPFNTQAGAQLLFQLRQLGQDAEAAALARELAVRFCHAGLEWPVTASTERRRDQRESETLIGARQLLAHQTIQFCSAADGVRIAYGSVGEGPPLVKAANWLSHLELDWDAPIWSPLFRELARDHFFVRYDERGNGLSDWDVSDISFDVFVTDLETVVDALGLERFPLLGISQGAAV
;
A
#
# COMPACT_ATOMS: atom_id res chain seq x y z
N MET A 1 17.55 -57.45 14.41
CA MET A 1 18.16 -56.11 14.53
C MET A 1 18.25 -55.51 13.12
N ALA A 2 17.13 -55.17 12.47
CA ALA A 2 16.37 -53.94 12.68
C ALA A 2 17.25 -52.68 12.62
N ALA A 3 17.99 -52.53 11.51
CA ALA A 3 18.58 -51.27 11.11
C ALA A 3 17.47 -50.27 10.84
N THR A 4 17.23 -49.39 11.81
CA THR A 4 17.17 -47.94 11.63
C THR A 4 16.61 -47.47 10.28
N ARG A 5 15.38 -47.86 9.94
CA ARG A 5 14.49 -47.07 9.08
C ARG A 5 14.02 -45.88 9.90
N LEU A 6 14.94 -44.94 10.16
CA LEU A 6 14.60 -43.57 10.51
C LEU A 6 14.00 -42.97 9.23
N PHE A 7 12.69 -43.19 9.06
CA PHE A 7 11.86 -42.39 8.19
C PHE A 7 11.89 -40.98 8.80
N LEU A 8 12.83 -40.14 8.36
CA LEU A 8 12.54 -38.71 8.23
C LEU A 8 11.40 -38.65 7.22
N ALA A 9 10.16 -38.77 7.71
CA ALA A 9 9.02 -38.30 6.95
C ALA A 9 9.33 -36.83 6.69
N ALA A 10 9.64 -36.50 5.43
CA ALA A 10 9.77 -35.12 5.03
C ALA A 10 8.53 -34.40 5.54
N ILE A 11 8.71 -33.35 6.34
CA ILE A 11 7.62 -32.51 6.80
C ILE A 11 6.94 -32.00 5.53
N ALA A 12 5.75 -32.51 5.23
CA ALA A 12 5.04 -32.21 4.01
C ALA A 12 4.41 -30.83 4.17
N MET A 13 4.99 -29.84 3.49
CA MET A 13 4.47 -28.47 3.45
C MET A 13 3.00 -28.50 3.00
N LEU A 14 2.14 -27.76 3.70
CA LEU A 14 0.75 -27.58 3.30
C LEU A 14 0.66 -26.40 2.33
N THR A 15 0.02 -26.62 1.19
CA THR A 15 -0.34 -25.54 0.26
C THR A 15 -1.84 -25.34 0.31
N ILE A 16 -2.29 -24.12 0.57
CA ILE A 16 -3.70 -23.77 0.68
C ILE A 16 -4.04 -22.76 -0.41
N GLN A 17 -5.00 -23.13 -1.26
CA GLN A 17 -5.50 -22.27 -2.33
C GLN A 17 -6.76 -21.59 -1.83
N THR A 18 -6.77 -20.27 -1.90
CA THR A 18 -7.87 -19.41 -1.47
C THR A 18 -8.42 -18.57 -2.61
N LEU A 19 -7.66 -18.38 -3.70
CA LEU A 19 -8.19 -17.90 -4.97
C LEU A 19 -8.87 -19.07 -5.68
N GLY A 20 -10.14 -18.86 -6.07
CA GLY A 20 -11.03 -19.94 -6.51
C GLY A 20 -11.66 -20.69 -5.34
N GLU A 21 -12.00 -21.96 -5.54
CA GLU A 21 -12.51 -22.80 -4.46
C GLU A 21 -11.44 -23.09 -3.41
N LEU A 22 -11.81 -23.06 -2.13
CA LEU A 22 -10.89 -23.41 -1.04
C LEU A 22 -10.41 -24.85 -1.17
N THR A 23 -9.11 -25.05 -1.39
CA THR A 23 -8.48 -26.39 -1.40
C THR A 23 -7.24 -26.44 -0.52
N VAL A 24 -6.94 -27.62 0.01
CA VAL A 24 -5.77 -27.89 0.86
C VAL A 24 -5.00 -29.04 0.24
N HIS A 25 -3.70 -28.87 0.06
CA HIS A 25 -2.80 -29.86 -0.53
C HIS A 25 -1.71 -30.23 0.46
N SER A 26 -1.31 -31.50 0.50
CA SER A 26 -0.15 -31.98 1.25
C SER A 26 0.66 -32.92 0.38
N GLY A 27 1.95 -32.63 0.18
CA GLY A 27 2.81 -33.44 -0.68
C GLY A 27 2.31 -33.58 -2.12
N GLY A 28 1.54 -32.61 -2.62
CA GLY A 28 0.94 -32.61 -3.96
C GLY A 28 -0.42 -33.31 -4.08
N GLU A 29 -0.93 -33.92 -3.00
CA GLU A 29 -2.27 -34.53 -2.98
C GLU A 29 -3.32 -33.58 -2.38
N VAL A 30 -4.51 -33.53 -3.00
CA VAL A 30 -5.65 -32.76 -2.48
C VAL A 30 -6.24 -33.46 -1.27
N LEU A 31 -6.27 -32.79 -0.13
CA LEU A 31 -6.90 -33.29 1.08
C LEU A 31 -8.40 -32.97 1.09
N PRO A 32 -9.27 -33.96 1.37
CA PRO A 32 -10.71 -33.75 1.33
C PRO A 32 -11.16 -32.85 2.48
N LEU A 33 -11.75 -31.70 2.13
CA LEU A 33 -12.34 -30.80 3.10
C LEU A 33 -13.71 -31.30 3.60
N PRO A 34 -14.14 -30.91 4.81
CA PRO A 34 -15.46 -31.28 5.32
C PRO A 34 -16.59 -30.79 4.40
N ALA A 35 -17.64 -31.59 4.25
CA ALA A 35 -18.80 -31.26 3.41
C ALA A 35 -19.56 -29.99 3.89
N SER A 36 -19.50 -29.69 5.19
CA SER A 36 -20.14 -28.50 5.76
C SER A 36 -19.48 -27.21 5.28
N LYS A 37 -20.24 -26.37 4.57
CA LYS A 37 -19.80 -25.05 4.11
C LYS A 37 -19.35 -24.16 5.27
N LYS A 38 -20.09 -24.15 6.41
CA LYS A 38 -19.71 -23.41 7.62
C LYS A 38 -18.36 -23.85 8.18
N THR A 39 -18.06 -25.14 8.16
CA THR A 39 -16.75 -25.65 8.61
C THR A 39 -15.62 -25.21 7.68
N ARG A 40 -15.83 -25.20 6.36
CA ARG A 40 -14.85 -24.66 5.40
C ARG A 40 -14.67 -23.15 5.58
N ALA A 41 -15.76 -22.41 5.77
CA ALA A 41 -15.75 -20.96 6.02
C ALA A 41 -14.96 -20.60 7.29
N LEU A 42 -15.13 -21.39 8.36
CA LEU A 42 -14.33 -21.25 9.58
C LEU A 42 -12.83 -21.43 9.30
N LEU A 43 -12.44 -22.43 8.51
CA LEU A 43 -11.04 -22.64 8.13
C LEU A 43 -10.50 -21.41 7.40
N ALA A 44 -11.20 -20.96 6.35
CA ALA A 44 -10.80 -19.79 5.57
C ALA A 44 -10.66 -18.53 6.45
N TYR A 45 -11.60 -18.30 7.35
CA TYR A 45 -11.55 -17.17 8.28
C TYR A 45 -10.31 -17.22 9.19
N LEU A 46 -9.99 -18.39 9.76
CA LEU A 46 -8.82 -18.55 10.61
C LEU A 46 -7.50 -18.39 9.83
N LEU A 47 -7.47 -18.84 8.58
CA LEU A 47 -6.30 -18.76 7.69
C LEU A 47 -5.98 -17.34 7.25
N LEU A 48 -6.99 -16.55 6.88
CA LEU A 48 -6.75 -15.20 6.35
C LEU A 48 -6.52 -14.17 7.46
N THR A 49 -7.18 -14.33 8.61
CA THR A 49 -7.04 -13.37 9.72
C THR A 49 -5.77 -13.56 10.54
N MET A 50 -5.11 -14.72 10.48
CA MET A 50 -3.80 -15.01 11.08
C MET A 50 -3.62 -14.57 12.55
N ARG A 51 -4.70 -14.60 13.34
CA ARG A 51 -4.69 -14.19 14.75
C ARG A 51 -5.49 -15.14 15.64
N PRO A 52 -5.23 -15.16 16.96
CA PRO A 52 -6.07 -15.90 17.90
C PRO A 52 -7.46 -15.28 18.04
N HIS A 53 -8.50 -16.12 17.92
CA HIS A 53 -9.91 -15.74 18.06
C HIS A 53 -10.55 -16.35 19.29
N ARG A 54 -11.42 -15.60 19.96
CA ARG A 54 -12.24 -16.14 21.06
C ARG A 54 -13.29 -17.09 20.49
N ARG A 55 -13.51 -18.22 21.16
CA ARG A 55 -14.49 -19.24 20.76
C ARG A 55 -15.91 -18.69 20.70
N ASP A 56 -16.29 -17.85 21.67
CA ASP A 56 -17.62 -17.23 21.68
C ASP A 56 -17.82 -16.32 20.46
N ARG A 57 -16.77 -15.60 20.04
CA ARG A 57 -16.83 -14.78 18.82
C ARG A 57 -16.99 -15.61 17.55
N LEU A 58 -16.29 -16.74 17.47
CA LEU A 58 -16.46 -17.69 16.35
C LEU A 58 -17.85 -18.33 16.37
N CYS A 59 -18.43 -18.55 17.55
CA CYS A 59 -19.81 -19.03 17.67
C CYS A 59 -20.79 -18.01 17.06
N GLU A 60 -20.71 -16.75 17.49
CA GLU A 60 -21.53 -15.65 16.97
C GLU A 60 -21.40 -15.45 15.46
N LEU A 61 -20.21 -15.68 14.91
CA LEU A 61 -19.92 -15.46 13.49
C LEU A 61 -20.54 -16.51 12.56
N PHE A 62 -20.73 -17.73 13.04
CA PHE A 62 -21.05 -18.89 12.19
C PHE A 62 -22.31 -19.68 12.60
N TRP A 63 -22.81 -19.51 13.83
CA TRP A 63 -23.96 -20.26 14.34
C TRP A 63 -24.90 -19.36 15.14
N GLU A 64 -26.19 -19.41 14.80
CA GLU A 64 -27.25 -18.70 15.50
C GLU A 64 -27.89 -19.60 16.57
N VAL A 65 -28.41 -19.00 17.63
CA VAL A 65 -29.17 -19.69 18.69
C VAL A 65 -30.57 -20.02 18.11
N PRO A 66 -31.08 -21.26 18.20
CA PRO A 66 -30.88 -22.20 19.31
C PRO A 66 -29.93 -23.37 19.06
N ASP A 67 -29.12 -23.37 17.99
CA ASP A 67 -28.10 -24.41 17.79
C ASP A 67 -27.13 -24.42 18.99
N ASP A 68 -26.57 -25.57 19.41
CA ASP A 68 -25.44 -25.64 20.37
C ASP A 68 -24.17 -25.12 19.67
N PRO A 69 -23.83 -23.81 19.75
CA PRO A 69 -22.82 -23.22 18.88
C PRO A 69 -21.44 -23.70 19.28
N ARG A 70 -21.24 -23.91 20.59
CA ARG A 70 -20.01 -24.43 21.17
C ARG A 70 -19.79 -25.88 20.77
N GLY A 71 -20.85 -26.70 20.76
CA GLY A 71 -20.82 -28.06 20.23
C GLY A 71 -20.49 -28.12 18.75
N ALA A 72 -21.15 -27.30 17.95
CA ALA A 72 -20.90 -27.19 16.51
C ALA A 72 -19.45 -26.74 16.22
N LEU A 73 -18.96 -25.71 16.91
CA LEU A 73 -17.57 -25.28 16.82
C LEU A 73 -16.60 -26.41 17.21
N ARG A 74 -16.83 -27.12 18.33
CA ARG A 74 -15.99 -28.28 18.71
C ARG A 74 -15.96 -29.34 17.61
N TRP A 75 -17.09 -29.64 17.00
CA TRP A 75 -17.19 -30.62 15.92
C TRP A 75 -16.45 -30.15 14.66
N SER A 76 -16.64 -28.90 14.24
CA SER A 76 -15.93 -28.30 13.10
C SER A 76 -14.41 -28.32 13.32
N LEU A 77 -13.92 -27.90 14.50
CA LEU A 77 -12.49 -27.95 14.82
C LEU A 77 -11.94 -29.38 14.80
N SER A 78 -12.69 -30.37 15.31
CA SER A 78 -12.29 -31.79 15.26
C SER A 78 -12.12 -32.29 13.82
N LYS A 79 -13.01 -31.87 12.90
CA LYS A 79 -12.90 -32.21 11.48
C LYS A 79 -11.73 -31.50 10.81
N LEU A 80 -11.55 -30.21 11.05
CA LEU A 80 -10.47 -29.42 10.45
C LEU A 80 -9.09 -29.89 10.90
N ARG A 81 -8.91 -30.27 12.18
CA ARG A 81 -7.64 -30.82 12.67
C ARG A 81 -7.17 -32.03 11.87
N ARG A 82 -8.07 -32.88 11.38
CA ARG A 82 -7.72 -34.05 10.55
C ARG A 82 -7.22 -33.69 9.15
N VAL A 83 -7.50 -32.46 8.70
CA VAL A 83 -7.07 -31.95 7.39
C VAL A 83 -5.76 -31.20 7.51
N VAL A 84 -5.62 -30.34 8.52
CA VAL A 84 -4.51 -29.37 8.58
C VAL A 84 -3.40 -29.75 9.56
N ASN A 85 -3.64 -30.71 10.47
CA ASN A 85 -2.59 -31.23 11.35
C ASN A 85 -2.07 -32.56 10.79
N ASP A 86 -0.82 -32.86 11.11
CA ASP A 86 -0.22 -34.17 10.87
C ASP A 86 0.32 -34.76 12.19
N ALA A 87 1.07 -35.86 12.10
CA ALA A 87 1.58 -36.57 13.27
C ALA A 87 2.60 -35.76 14.09
N VAL A 88 3.23 -34.75 13.51
CA VAL A 88 4.34 -33.99 14.10
C VAL A 88 3.96 -32.52 14.32
N THR A 89 3.10 -31.97 13.46
CA THR A 89 2.77 -30.54 13.45
C THR A 89 1.30 -30.28 13.77
N GLU A 90 1.04 -29.56 14.88
CA GLU A 90 -0.28 -29.02 15.22
C GLU A 90 -0.41 -27.58 14.68
N ARG A 91 -1.16 -27.41 13.59
CA ARG A 91 -1.41 -26.11 12.95
C ARG A 91 -2.70 -25.46 13.43
N LEU A 92 -3.71 -26.25 13.81
CA LEU A 92 -4.95 -25.74 14.40
C LEU A 92 -4.97 -25.95 15.92
N VAL A 93 -4.50 -24.93 16.63
CA VAL A 93 -4.39 -24.91 18.09
C VAL A 93 -5.66 -24.30 18.69
N ALA A 94 -6.29 -25.01 19.63
CA ALA A 94 -7.45 -24.49 20.33
C ALA A 94 -7.49 -24.96 21.78
N ASP A 95 -7.72 -24.01 22.69
CA ASP A 95 -7.94 -24.24 24.11
C ASP A 95 -9.43 -24.00 24.48
N ARG A 96 -9.70 -23.79 25.77
CA ARG A 96 -11.06 -23.55 26.28
C ARG A 96 -11.64 -22.19 25.91
N GLU A 97 -10.80 -21.21 25.58
CA GLU A 97 -11.19 -19.82 25.29
C GLU A 97 -10.92 -19.44 23.83
N ARG A 98 -9.83 -19.92 23.22
CA ARG A 98 -9.32 -19.43 21.94
C ARG A 98 -9.04 -20.52 20.92
N VAL A 99 -9.05 -20.10 19.66
CA VAL A 99 -8.69 -20.89 18.48
C VAL A 99 -7.74 -20.04 17.64
N ARG A 100 -6.66 -20.62 17.14
CA ARG A 100 -5.76 -19.99 16.18
C ARG A 100 -5.27 -20.99 15.14
N PHE A 101 -5.03 -20.50 13.93
CA PHE A 101 -4.24 -21.22 12.95
C PHE A 101 -2.77 -20.79 13.08
N VAL A 102 -1.84 -21.73 12.93
CA VAL A 102 -0.40 -21.52 12.97
C VAL A 102 0.14 -21.82 11.58
N ASP A 103 0.74 -20.83 10.94
CA ASP A 103 1.31 -20.91 9.59
C ASP A 103 2.74 -21.44 9.57
N ILE A 104 3.06 -22.36 10.50
CA ILE A 104 4.26 -23.16 10.34
C ILE A 104 4.05 -24.02 9.10
N ASP A 105 5.08 -24.09 8.24
CA ASP A 105 5.13 -24.90 7.02
C ASP A 105 3.85 -24.89 6.15
N VAL A 106 3.17 -23.74 6.12
CA VAL A 106 1.97 -23.50 5.31
C VAL A 106 2.22 -22.37 4.33
N GLU A 107 1.97 -22.64 3.06
CA GLU A 107 1.88 -21.64 2.01
C GLU A 107 0.41 -21.35 1.69
N ILE A 108 0.00 -20.09 1.80
CA ILE A 108 -1.33 -19.63 1.42
C ILE A 108 -1.16 -18.75 0.19
N ASP A 109 -1.80 -19.13 -0.92
CA ASP A 109 -1.58 -18.50 -2.24
C ASP A 109 -1.75 -16.97 -2.23
N ILE A 110 -2.80 -16.43 -1.62
CA ILE A 110 -3.02 -14.98 -1.57
C ILE A 110 -1.96 -14.24 -0.73
N ARG A 111 -1.45 -14.88 0.33
CA ARG A 111 -0.34 -14.32 1.12
C ARG A 111 0.96 -14.38 0.34
N ALA A 112 1.24 -15.48 -0.35
CA ALA A 112 2.41 -15.61 -1.21
C ALA A 112 2.41 -14.53 -2.30
N ILE A 113 1.26 -14.29 -2.94
CA ILE A 113 1.09 -13.19 -3.91
C ILE A 113 1.30 -11.83 -3.25
N THR A 114 0.71 -11.58 -2.08
CA THR A 114 0.83 -10.29 -1.38
C THR A 114 2.29 -9.99 -1.03
N THR A 115 2.99 -10.93 -0.40
CA THR A 115 4.43 -10.83 -0.08
C THR A 115 5.25 -10.64 -1.34
N ARG A 116 4.93 -11.34 -2.44
CA ARG A 116 5.66 -11.19 -3.69
C ARG A 116 5.51 -9.78 -4.27
N LEU A 117 4.30 -9.20 -4.18
CA LEU A 117 4.00 -7.86 -4.65
C LEU A 117 4.66 -6.73 -3.82
N GLU A 118 5.17 -7.00 -2.62
CA GLU A 118 5.99 -6.05 -1.85
C GLU A 118 7.33 -5.77 -2.56
N GLN A 119 7.79 -6.67 -3.42
CA GLN A 119 9.01 -6.46 -4.19
C GLN A 119 8.80 -5.39 -5.27
N ARG A 120 9.68 -4.39 -5.25
CA ARG A 120 9.63 -3.24 -6.16
C ARG A 120 9.78 -3.64 -7.63
N SER A 121 10.66 -4.58 -7.92
CA SER A 121 10.92 -5.06 -9.28
C SER A 121 10.44 -6.50 -9.42
N LEU A 122 9.49 -6.72 -10.32
CA LEU A 122 9.02 -8.03 -10.75
C LEU A 122 8.98 -8.02 -12.27
N GLY A 123 9.35 -9.12 -12.89
CA GLY A 123 9.32 -9.24 -14.36
C GLY A 123 7.89 -9.25 -14.90
N VAL A 124 7.75 -8.89 -16.18
CA VAL A 124 6.45 -8.87 -16.90
C VAL A 124 5.74 -10.22 -16.83
N GLU A 125 6.47 -11.32 -17.06
CA GLU A 125 5.91 -12.67 -17.07
C GLU A 125 5.27 -13.02 -15.72
N GLU A 126 5.99 -12.74 -14.64
CA GLU A 126 5.53 -13.01 -13.29
C GLU A 126 4.33 -12.15 -12.91
N LEU A 127 4.34 -10.86 -13.24
CA LEU A 127 3.19 -9.98 -13.05
C LEU A 127 1.96 -10.48 -13.83
N CYS A 128 2.15 -11.01 -15.05
CA CYS A 128 1.06 -11.60 -15.83
C CYS A 128 0.51 -12.88 -15.16
N GLN A 129 1.38 -13.74 -14.61
CA GLN A 129 0.95 -14.93 -13.87
C GLN A 129 0.14 -14.55 -12.64
N ILE A 130 0.59 -13.55 -11.87
CA ILE A 130 -0.17 -13.01 -10.72
C ILE A 130 -1.51 -12.42 -11.18
N ALA A 131 -1.53 -11.66 -12.28
CA ALA A 131 -2.74 -11.06 -12.81
C ALA A 131 -3.78 -12.10 -13.24
N VAL A 132 -3.37 -13.26 -13.76
CA VAL A 132 -4.27 -14.38 -14.09
C VAL A 132 -4.84 -14.99 -12.81
N ARG A 133 -4.01 -15.23 -11.80
CA ARG A 133 -4.46 -15.80 -10.51
C ARG A 133 -5.47 -14.90 -9.80
N LEU A 134 -5.24 -13.58 -9.79
CA LEU A 134 -6.13 -12.61 -9.14
C LEU A 134 -7.48 -12.40 -9.85
N GLN A 135 -7.70 -13.00 -11.03
CA GLN A 135 -9.02 -13.03 -11.67
C GLN A 135 -9.95 -14.07 -11.04
N GLU A 136 -9.40 -15.06 -10.32
CA GLU A 136 -10.22 -16.02 -9.62
C GLU A 136 -10.84 -15.40 -8.36
N PRO A 137 -12.15 -15.60 -8.12
CA PRO A 137 -12.82 -15.04 -6.94
C PRO A 137 -12.23 -15.65 -5.66
N LEU A 138 -11.91 -14.80 -4.68
CA LEU A 138 -11.45 -15.27 -3.38
C LEU A 138 -12.54 -16.11 -2.69
N LEU A 139 -12.19 -17.34 -2.33
CA LEU A 139 -13.01 -18.31 -1.62
C LEU A 139 -14.37 -18.52 -2.31
N ASP A 140 -14.33 -18.92 -3.56
CA ASP A 140 -15.53 -19.19 -4.35
C ASP A 140 -16.40 -20.26 -3.70
N GLY A 141 -17.72 -20.07 -3.78
CA GLY A 141 -18.72 -20.99 -3.25
C GLY A 141 -18.84 -21.06 -1.71
N ILE A 142 -18.06 -20.30 -0.95
CA ILE A 142 -18.07 -20.34 0.53
C ILE A 142 -19.11 -19.43 1.19
N ASP A 143 -19.86 -18.67 0.38
CA ASP A 143 -20.85 -17.70 0.84
C ASP A 143 -21.90 -18.31 1.79
N LEU A 144 -22.15 -17.59 2.88
CA LEU A 144 -23.09 -17.90 3.96
C LEU A 144 -24.08 -16.72 4.09
N PRO A 145 -25.09 -16.59 3.21
CA PRO A 145 -25.96 -15.41 3.15
C PRO A 145 -26.68 -15.10 4.46
N ASN A 146 -26.94 -16.13 5.29
CA ASN A 146 -27.59 -15.98 6.59
C ASN A 146 -26.58 -15.68 7.73
N GLN A 147 -25.33 -15.33 7.44
CA GLN A 147 -24.30 -15.03 8.45
C GLN A 147 -23.70 -13.67 8.12
N GLU A 148 -24.45 -12.60 8.43
CA GLU A 148 -24.15 -11.22 7.99
C GLU A 148 -22.71 -10.80 8.30
N GLN A 149 -22.24 -11.05 9.53
CA GLN A 149 -20.90 -10.64 9.94
C GLN A 149 -19.79 -11.35 9.15
N PHE A 150 -19.99 -12.62 8.82
CA PHE A 150 -19.05 -13.36 7.97
C PHE A 150 -19.12 -12.88 6.52
N GLN A 151 -20.33 -12.57 6.02
CA GLN A 151 -20.50 -12.04 4.67
C GLN A 151 -19.85 -10.68 4.49
N SER A 152 -20.05 -9.75 5.43
CA SER A 152 -19.38 -8.45 5.39
C SER A 152 -17.86 -8.59 5.40
N TRP A 153 -17.32 -9.51 6.21
CA TRP A 153 -15.89 -9.83 6.19
C TRP A 153 -15.45 -10.37 4.83
N LEU A 154 -16.11 -11.39 4.29
CA LEU A 154 -15.75 -12.00 3.01
C LEU A 154 -15.82 -11.00 1.85
N THR A 155 -16.82 -10.11 1.84
CA THR A 155 -16.93 -9.02 0.87
C THR A 155 -15.75 -8.06 0.95
N ALA A 156 -15.31 -7.70 2.16
CA ALA A 156 -14.14 -6.84 2.36
C ALA A 156 -12.86 -7.52 1.85
N GLU A 157 -12.62 -8.79 2.19
CA GLU A 157 -11.45 -9.55 1.72
C GLU A 157 -11.44 -9.69 0.18
N ARG A 158 -12.61 -9.94 -0.42
CA ARG A 158 -12.75 -9.97 -1.90
C ARG A 158 -12.43 -8.62 -2.53
N GLN A 159 -12.86 -7.51 -1.90
CA GLN A 159 -12.51 -6.16 -2.36
C GLN A 159 -11.00 -5.90 -2.27
N ASP A 160 -10.33 -6.38 -1.22
CA ASP A 160 -8.88 -6.27 -1.09
C ASP A 160 -8.13 -7.04 -2.19
N VAL A 161 -8.64 -8.23 -2.59
CA VAL A 161 -8.10 -8.98 -3.73
C VAL A 161 -8.30 -8.23 -5.05
N LEU A 162 -9.45 -7.57 -5.26
CA LEU A 162 -9.65 -6.71 -6.43
C LEU A 162 -8.69 -5.52 -6.44
N ASN A 163 -8.43 -4.91 -5.27
CA ASN A 163 -7.46 -3.83 -5.12
C ASN A 163 -6.02 -4.31 -5.44
N LEU A 164 -5.65 -5.53 -5.04
CA LEU A 164 -4.40 -6.16 -5.46
C LEU A 164 -4.34 -6.35 -6.98
N GLY A 165 -5.43 -6.81 -7.61
CA GLY A 165 -5.54 -6.92 -9.05
C GLY A 165 -5.31 -5.58 -9.77
N SER A 166 -5.91 -4.50 -9.27
CA SER A 166 -5.71 -3.13 -9.75
C SER A 166 -4.24 -2.70 -9.68
N ARG A 167 -3.56 -2.97 -8.56
CA ARG A 167 -2.12 -2.69 -8.38
C ARG A 167 -1.26 -3.45 -9.39
N VAL A 168 -1.58 -4.72 -9.68
CA VAL A 168 -0.85 -5.52 -10.68
C VAL A 168 -1.09 -4.97 -12.09
N ALA A 169 -2.32 -4.62 -12.43
CA ALA A 169 -2.66 -4.01 -13.71
C ALA A 169 -1.93 -2.67 -13.91
N GLN A 170 -1.85 -1.83 -12.88
CA GLN A 170 -1.05 -0.59 -12.90
C GLN A 170 0.42 -0.88 -13.17
N ARG A 171 1.04 -1.83 -12.44
CA ARG A 171 2.46 -2.19 -12.63
C ARG A 171 2.74 -2.69 -14.04
N LEU A 172 1.84 -3.49 -14.61
CA LEU A 172 1.95 -3.98 -16.00
C LEU A 172 1.74 -2.85 -17.02
N ALA A 173 0.80 -1.93 -16.77
CA ALA A 173 0.54 -0.79 -17.64
C ALA A 173 1.74 0.17 -17.73
N LEU A 174 2.44 0.35 -16.62
CA LEU A 174 3.61 1.24 -16.49
C LEU A 174 4.95 0.52 -16.69
N HIS A 175 4.95 -0.77 -17.04
CA HIS A 175 6.18 -1.55 -17.15
C HIS A 175 6.98 -1.17 -18.40
N ALA A 176 8.25 -0.76 -18.22
CA ALA A 176 9.10 -0.28 -19.31
C ALA A 176 9.35 -1.33 -20.42
N ASP A 177 9.45 -2.61 -20.05
CA ASP A 177 9.73 -3.69 -21.01
C ASP A 177 8.50 -4.11 -21.86
N LEU A 178 7.30 -3.59 -21.58
CA LEU A 178 6.11 -3.90 -22.37
C LEU A 178 5.92 -2.88 -23.49
N PRO A 179 5.75 -3.30 -24.76
CA PRO A 179 5.50 -2.38 -25.85
C PRO A 179 4.13 -1.70 -25.70
N PRO A 180 3.95 -0.45 -26.17
CA PRO A 180 2.71 0.33 -25.99
C PRO A 180 1.42 -0.39 -26.43
N GLY A 181 1.49 -1.18 -27.51
CA GLY A 181 0.34 -1.98 -27.97
C GLY A 181 -0.10 -3.06 -27.00
N GLN A 182 0.79 -3.56 -26.14
CA GLN A 182 0.50 -4.57 -25.13
C GLN A 182 0.16 -3.98 -23.76
N THR A 183 0.56 -2.74 -23.46
CA THR A 183 0.19 -2.06 -22.21
C THR A 183 -1.26 -1.56 -22.22
N LEU A 184 -1.83 -1.29 -23.40
CA LEU A 184 -3.19 -0.74 -23.52
C LEU A 184 -4.27 -1.59 -22.81
N ARG A 185 -4.18 -2.93 -22.90
CA ARG A 185 -5.11 -3.82 -22.18
C ARG A 185 -5.01 -3.67 -20.66
N TRP A 186 -3.80 -3.37 -20.16
CA TRP A 186 -3.54 -3.22 -18.73
C TRP A 186 -3.99 -1.86 -18.22
N TYR A 187 -3.85 -0.79 -19.01
CA TYR A 187 -4.50 0.50 -18.70
C TYR A 187 -6.02 0.37 -18.62
N LYS A 188 -6.63 -0.35 -19.56
CA LYS A 188 -8.07 -0.64 -19.54
C LYS A 188 -8.46 -1.46 -18.30
N ALA A 189 -7.69 -2.50 -17.96
CA ALA A 189 -7.93 -3.31 -16.77
C ALA A 189 -7.77 -2.51 -15.47
N TRP A 190 -6.75 -1.64 -15.38
CA TRP A 190 -6.53 -0.78 -14.22
C TRP A 190 -7.71 0.18 -14.00
N LEU A 191 -8.16 0.87 -15.05
CA LEU A 191 -9.32 1.77 -14.97
C LEU A 191 -10.64 1.01 -14.71
N ALA A 192 -10.79 -0.23 -15.21
CA ALA A 192 -11.98 -1.03 -14.94
C ALA A 192 -12.03 -1.48 -13.46
N ALA A 193 -10.88 -1.78 -12.86
CA ALA A 193 -10.79 -2.18 -11.47
C ALA A 193 -10.97 -1.01 -10.48
N ASP A 194 -10.55 0.20 -10.86
CA ASP A 194 -10.77 1.42 -10.10
C ASP A 194 -11.37 2.52 -11.02
N PRO A 195 -12.72 2.52 -11.20
CA PRO A 195 -13.40 3.39 -12.15
C PRO A 195 -13.24 4.89 -11.92
N PHE A 196 -12.84 5.31 -10.72
CA PHE A 196 -12.64 6.70 -10.33
C PHE A 196 -11.16 7.05 -10.17
N ASN A 197 -10.25 6.20 -10.64
CA ASN A 197 -8.83 6.49 -10.67
C ASN A 197 -8.49 7.51 -11.76
N THR A 198 -8.20 8.75 -11.35
CA THR A 198 -7.86 9.83 -12.29
C THR A 198 -6.58 9.53 -13.07
N GLN A 199 -5.59 8.90 -12.44
CA GLN A 199 -4.33 8.55 -13.08
C GLN A 199 -4.52 7.47 -14.14
N ALA A 200 -5.25 6.41 -13.83
CA ALA A 200 -5.54 5.33 -14.78
C ALA A 200 -6.27 5.88 -16.03
N GLY A 201 -7.28 6.73 -15.81
CA GLY A 201 -8.04 7.33 -16.91
C GLY A 201 -7.22 8.31 -17.75
N ALA A 202 -6.41 9.17 -17.12
CA ALA A 202 -5.53 10.10 -17.83
C ALA A 202 -4.48 9.36 -18.67
N GLN A 203 -3.81 8.37 -18.08
CA GLN A 203 -2.82 7.57 -18.78
C GLN A 203 -3.44 6.75 -19.93
N LEU A 204 -4.63 6.18 -19.76
CA LEU A 204 -5.31 5.50 -20.85
C LEU A 204 -5.64 6.46 -22.01
N LEU A 205 -6.14 7.67 -21.70
CA LEU A 205 -6.38 8.70 -22.72
C LEU A 205 -5.10 9.10 -23.45
N PHE A 206 -4.00 9.26 -22.73
CA PHE A 206 -2.69 9.55 -23.30
C PHE A 206 -2.26 8.47 -24.29
N GLN A 207 -2.28 7.20 -23.85
CA GLN A 207 -1.86 6.07 -24.68
C GLN A 207 -2.72 5.90 -25.93
N LEU A 208 -4.05 6.05 -25.81
CA LEU A 208 -4.96 5.99 -26.97
C LEU A 208 -4.58 7.05 -28.02
N ARG A 209 -4.27 8.28 -27.61
CA ARG A 209 -3.85 9.35 -28.54
C ARG A 209 -2.48 9.10 -29.15
N GLN A 210 -1.54 8.59 -28.37
CA GLN A 210 -0.20 8.24 -28.88
C GLN A 210 -0.26 7.13 -29.93
N LEU A 211 -1.23 6.22 -29.83
CA LEU A 211 -1.51 5.17 -30.81
C LEU A 211 -2.39 5.66 -31.99
N GLY A 212 -2.76 6.94 -32.04
CA GLY A 212 -3.62 7.50 -33.09
C GLY A 212 -5.10 7.08 -33.00
N GLN A 213 -5.54 6.55 -31.85
CA GLN A 213 -6.93 6.13 -31.59
C GLN A 213 -7.79 7.29 -31.08
N ASP A 214 -7.80 8.42 -31.79
CA ASP A 214 -8.41 9.68 -31.35
C ASP A 214 -9.92 9.58 -31.09
N ALA A 215 -10.63 8.80 -31.91
CA ALA A 215 -12.07 8.58 -31.74
C ALA A 215 -12.39 7.84 -30.42
N GLU A 216 -11.58 6.83 -30.07
CA GLU A 216 -11.72 6.08 -28.82
C GLU A 216 -11.34 6.96 -27.61
N ALA A 217 -10.26 7.73 -27.71
CA ALA A 217 -9.86 8.68 -26.68
C ALA A 217 -10.95 9.74 -26.42
N ALA A 218 -11.58 10.27 -27.48
CA ALA A 218 -12.66 11.25 -27.33
C ALA A 218 -13.92 10.63 -26.70
N ALA A 219 -14.23 9.37 -27.03
CA ALA A 219 -15.33 8.64 -26.42
C ALA A 219 -15.09 8.40 -24.92
N LEU A 220 -13.91 7.90 -24.56
CA LEU A 220 -13.51 7.67 -23.18
C LEU A 220 -13.51 8.97 -22.36
N ALA A 221 -13.03 10.09 -22.91
CA ALA A 221 -13.04 11.37 -22.21
C ALA A 221 -14.46 11.85 -21.85
N ARG A 222 -15.42 11.68 -22.77
CA ARG A 222 -16.84 12.01 -22.50
C ARG A 222 -17.42 11.07 -21.44
N GLU A 223 -17.11 9.79 -21.54
CA GLU A 223 -17.58 8.76 -20.61
C GLU A 223 -17.07 9.02 -19.17
N LEU A 224 -15.77 9.33 -19.01
CA LEU A 224 -15.17 9.68 -17.72
C LEU A 224 -15.75 10.98 -17.13
N ALA A 225 -15.95 12.01 -17.96
CA ALA A 225 -16.57 13.27 -17.49
C ALA A 225 -17.99 13.04 -16.95
N VAL A 226 -18.79 12.22 -17.64
CA VAL A 226 -20.14 11.84 -17.22
C VAL A 226 -20.09 11.01 -15.94
N ARG A 227 -19.21 9.99 -15.88
CA ARG A 227 -19.05 9.09 -14.73
C ARG A 227 -18.70 9.85 -13.45
N PHE A 228 -17.71 10.74 -13.51
CA PHE A 228 -17.28 11.53 -12.34
C PHE A 228 -18.36 12.52 -11.90
N CYS A 229 -19.00 13.21 -12.84
CA CYS A 229 -20.11 14.12 -12.56
C CYS A 229 -21.26 13.42 -11.82
N HIS A 230 -21.67 12.22 -12.27
CA HIS A 230 -22.71 11.44 -11.60
C HIS A 230 -22.33 11.01 -10.17
N ALA A 231 -21.04 10.82 -9.89
CA ALA A 231 -20.55 10.50 -8.56
C ALA A 231 -20.33 11.73 -7.67
N GLY A 232 -20.58 12.94 -8.17
CA GLY A 232 -20.27 14.19 -7.45
C GLY A 232 -18.77 14.47 -7.33
N LEU A 233 -17.95 13.91 -8.22
CA LEU A 233 -16.49 14.07 -8.27
C LEU A 233 -16.08 14.93 -9.47
N GLU A 234 -14.93 15.59 -9.36
CA GLU A 234 -14.35 16.36 -10.47
C GLU A 234 -13.42 15.50 -11.33
N TRP A 235 -13.64 15.50 -12.65
CA TRP A 235 -12.68 14.92 -13.60
C TRP A 235 -11.60 15.96 -13.94
N PRO A 236 -10.32 15.68 -13.67
CA PRO A 236 -9.25 16.63 -13.97
C PRO A 236 -9.13 16.82 -15.49
N VAL A 237 -9.38 18.05 -15.96
CA VAL A 237 -9.43 18.45 -17.38
C VAL A 237 -8.07 18.33 -18.11
N THR A 238 -7.00 17.93 -17.42
CA THR A 238 -5.59 17.95 -17.87
C THR A 238 -5.18 16.87 -18.87
N ALA A 239 -6.07 16.01 -19.37
CA ALA A 239 -5.69 15.05 -20.40
C ALA A 239 -5.24 15.74 -21.71
N SER A 240 -5.62 17.00 -21.99
CA SER A 240 -5.20 17.72 -23.20
C SER A 240 -3.82 18.41 -23.12
N THR A 241 -3.16 18.40 -21.95
CA THR A 241 -1.95 19.19 -21.69
C THR A 241 -0.65 18.38 -21.59
N GLU A 242 -0.72 17.05 -21.74
CA GLU A 242 0.41 16.13 -21.47
C GLU A 242 1.58 16.23 -22.47
N ARG A 243 1.39 16.72 -23.70
CA ARG A 243 2.53 17.04 -24.60
C ARG A 243 3.45 18.13 -24.04
N ARG A 244 2.97 18.97 -23.12
CA ARG A 244 3.80 19.96 -22.42
C ARG A 244 4.33 19.45 -21.07
N ARG A 245 3.81 18.33 -20.56
CA ARG A 245 4.15 17.80 -19.23
C ARG A 245 5.26 16.76 -19.29
N ASP A 246 5.30 15.88 -20.30
CA ASP A 246 6.38 14.88 -20.45
C ASP A 246 7.75 15.52 -20.77
N GLN A 247 7.77 16.60 -21.56
CA GLN A 247 8.99 17.40 -21.73
C GLN A 247 9.40 18.10 -20.42
N ARG A 248 8.41 18.55 -19.62
CA ARG A 248 8.68 19.17 -18.32
C ARG A 248 9.03 18.20 -17.21
N GLU A 249 8.52 16.96 -17.17
CA GLU A 249 8.82 15.94 -16.15
C GLU A 249 10.21 15.34 -16.32
N SER A 250 10.65 15.16 -17.57
CA SER A 250 12.05 14.87 -17.87
C SER A 250 12.96 16.05 -17.50
N GLU A 251 12.52 17.31 -17.70
CA GLU A 251 13.22 18.50 -17.19
C GLU A 251 13.12 18.67 -15.64
N THR A 252 12.06 18.20 -14.98
CA THR A 252 11.87 18.38 -13.52
C THR A 252 12.52 17.31 -12.66
N LEU A 253 12.68 16.07 -13.14
CA LEU A 253 13.54 15.08 -12.48
C LEU A 253 15.02 15.48 -12.59
N ILE A 254 15.40 16.14 -13.69
CA ILE A 254 16.71 16.79 -13.83
C ILE A 254 16.78 18.00 -12.87
N GLY A 255 15.70 18.79 -12.72
CA GLY A 255 15.61 19.92 -11.79
C GLY A 255 15.66 19.56 -10.30
N ALA A 256 15.03 18.46 -9.85
CA ALA A 256 15.05 18.01 -8.45
C ALA A 256 16.45 17.58 -8.02
N ARG A 257 17.08 16.71 -8.83
CA ARG A 257 18.46 16.25 -8.60
C ARG A 257 19.45 17.39 -8.70
N GLN A 258 19.23 18.32 -9.64
CA GLN A 258 20.05 19.52 -9.74
C GLN A 258 19.88 20.39 -8.49
N LEU A 259 18.67 20.68 -8.04
CA LEU A 259 18.45 21.50 -6.83
C LEU A 259 18.96 20.82 -5.56
N LEU A 260 18.80 19.50 -5.40
CA LEU A 260 19.45 18.72 -4.35
C LEU A 260 20.98 18.86 -4.41
N ALA A 261 21.59 18.76 -5.60
CA ALA A 261 23.03 18.92 -5.78
C ALA A 261 23.53 20.36 -5.52
N HIS A 262 22.65 21.36 -5.62
CA HIS A 262 22.96 22.77 -5.32
C HIS A 262 22.50 23.18 -3.92
N GLN A 263 21.78 22.31 -3.19
CA GLN A 263 21.38 22.58 -1.83
C GLN A 263 22.61 22.44 -0.92
N THR A 264 22.89 23.49 -0.18
CA THR A 264 23.89 23.45 0.89
C THR A 264 23.18 23.15 2.20
N ILE A 265 23.48 22.01 2.83
CA ILE A 265 22.96 21.63 4.14
C ILE A 265 24.02 21.95 5.20
N GLN A 266 23.60 22.68 6.22
CA GLN A 266 24.41 23.08 7.36
C GLN A 266 23.62 22.83 8.65
N PHE A 267 24.30 23.03 9.78
CA PHE A 267 23.73 22.82 11.09
C PHE A 267 24.08 23.97 12.00
N CYS A 268 23.12 24.40 12.81
CA CYS A 268 23.32 25.32 13.93
C CYS A 268 22.91 24.63 15.23
N SER A 269 23.40 25.14 16.35
CA SER A 269 23.02 24.65 17.68
C SER A 269 22.11 25.67 18.34
N ALA A 270 20.90 25.24 18.70
CA ALA A 270 19.99 26.03 19.53
C ALA A 270 20.55 26.21 20.95
N ALA A 271 19.98 27.14 21.71
CA ALA A 271 20.46 27.51 23.04
C ALA A 271 20.45 26.34 24.05
N ASP A 272 19.55 25.37 23.85
CA ASP A 272 19.43 24.15 24.65
C ASP A 272 20.33 23.01 24.15
N GLY A 273 21.16 23.26 23.13
CA GLY A 273 22.11 22.31 22.57
C GLY A 273 21.57 21.43 21.45
N VAL A 274 20.28 21.53 21.13
CA VAL A 274 19.67 20.79 20.01
C VAL A 274 20.30 21.23 18.69
N ARG A 275 20.73 20.27 17.88
CA ARG A 275 21.28 20.53 16.55
C ARG A 275 20.14 20.64 15.53
N ILE A 276 20.02 21.81 14.92
CA ILE A 276 19.02 22.10 13.88
C ILE A 276 19.70 22.07 12.51
N ALA A 277 19.18 21.22 11.62
CA ALA A 277 19.61 21.15 10.24
C ALA A 277 18.86 22.20 9.41
N TYR A 278 19.61 23.01 8.66
CA TYR A 278 19.03 23.95 7.70
C TYR A 278 19.68 23.79 6.33
N GLY A 279 18.90 24.05 5.29
CA GLY A 279 19.31 23.94 3.90
C GLY A 279 18.99 25.22 3.13
N SER A 280 19.94 25.68 2.33
CA SER A 280 19.76 26.81 1.43
C SER A 280 19.99 26.41 -0.02
N VAL A 281 19.20 26.99 -0.93
CA VAL A 281 19.34 26.77 -2.38
C VAL A 281 18.93 28.02 -3.16
N GLY A 282 19.54 28.24 -4.31
CA GLY A 282 19.25 29.39 -5.18
C GLY A 282 20.06 30.63 -4.82
N GLU A 283 19.94 31.64 -5.68
CA GLU A 283 20.56 32.96 -5.54
C GLU A 283 19.45 34.03 -5.61
N GLY A 284 19.63 35.17 -4.94
CA GLY A 284 18.65 36.27 -4.96
C GLY A 284 18.28 36.77 -3.56
N PRO A 285 17.16 37.51 -3.42
CA PRO A 285 16.66 37.96 -2.12
C PRO A 285 16.39 36.77 -1.18
N PRO A 286 16.62 36.91 0.14
CA PRO A 286 16.35 35.82 1.07
C PRO A 286 14.86 35.53 1.13
N LEU A 287 14.51 34.25 1.29
CA LEU A 287 13.17 33.81 1.65
C LEU A 287 13.31 32.65 2.62
N VAL A 288 12.84 32.84 3.86
CA VAL A 288 12.92 31.81 4.90
C VAL A 288 11.57 31.14 5.02
N LYS A 289 11.53 29.81 4.97
CA LYS A 289 10.34 29.01 5.29
C LYS A 289 10.45 28.54 6.74
N ALA A 290 9.47 28.90 7.58
CA ALA A 290 9.33 28.32 8.91
C ALA A 290 9.12 26.80 8.82
N ALA A 291 9.75 26.04 9.72
CA ALA A 291 9.56 24.60 9.77
C ALA A 291 8.15 24.22 10.22
N ASN A 292 7.79 22.96 10.02
CA ASN A 292 6.52 22.39 10.44
C ASN A 292 6.72 20.88 10.66
N TRP A 293 5.79 20.24 11.37
CA TRP A 293 5.79 18.80 11.55
C TRP A 293 5.91 18.04 10.22
N LEU A 294 6.75 17.00 10.22
CA LEU A 294 7.13 16.16 9.06
C LEU A 294 7.95 16.88 7.97
N SER A 295 8.78 17.85 8.33
CA SER A 295 9.79 18.41 7.43
C SER A 295 10.97 17.45 7.19
N HIS A 296 11.49 17.40 5.96
CA HIS A 296 12.76 16.73 5.69
C HIS A 296 13.52 17.40 4.53
N LEU A 297 14.69 17.98 4.81
CA LEU A 297 15.45 18.79 3.84
C LEU A 297 15.72 18.10 2.50
N GLU A 298 16.08 16.80 2.54
CA GLU A 298 16.34 16.00 1.33
C GLU A 298 15.06 15.43 0.70
N LEU A 299 14.19 14.77 1.48
CA LEU A 299 13.05 14.04 0.93
C LEU A 299 11.94 14.96 0.36
N ASP A 300 11.86 16.19 0.85
CA ASP A 300 10.85 17.16 0.37
C ASP A 300 11.01 17.51 -1.12
N TRP A 301 12.20 17.32 -1.71
CA TRP A 301 12.45 17.58 -3.12
C TRP A 301 11.78 16.58 -4.06
N ASP A 302 11.42 15.41 -3.54
CA ASP A 302 10.68 14.37 -4.27
C ASP A 302 9.20 14.29 -3.83
N ALA A 303 8.81 15.04 -2.80
CA ALA A 303 7.44 15.08 -2.32
C ALA A 303 6.51 15.75 -3.36
N PRO A 304 5.45 15.07 -3.85
CA PRO A 304 4.58 15.59 -4.92
C PRO A 304 3.88 16.90 -4.56
N ILE A 305 3.66 17.14 -3.26
CA ILE A 305 2.95 18.31 -2.74
C ILE A 305 3.89 19.52 -2.62
N TRP A 306 5.10 19.32 -2.09
CA TRP A 306 6.01 20.42 -1.74
C TRP A 306 6.97 20.79 -2.86
N SER A 307 7.45 19.79 -3.59
CA SER A 307 8.53 19.99 -4.54
C SER A 307 8.25 21.05 -5.61
N PRO A 308 7.07 21.07 -6.27
CA PRO A 308 6.79 22.11 -7.28
C PRO A 308 6.89 23.54 -6.72
N LEU A 309 6.41 23.76 -5.49
CA LEU A 309 6.49 25.06 -4.82
C LEU A 309 7.93 25.42 -4.49
N PHE A 310 8.69 24.51 -3.86
CA PHE A 310 10.07 24.79 -3.44
C PHE A 310 10.98 25.06 -4.63
N ARG A 311 10.79 24.36 -5.76
CA ARG A 311 11.55 24.59 -6.99
C ARG A 311 11.28 25.97 -7.59
N GLU A 312 10.03 26.42 -7.53
CA GLU A 312 9.66 27.75 -8.03
C GLU A 312 10.25 28.85 -7.14
N LEU A 313 10.18 28.69 -5.82
CA LEU A 313 10.75 29.64 -4.87
C LEU A 313 12.29 29.73 -4.99
N ALA A 314 12.96 28.59 -5.09
CA ALA A 314 14.42 28.51 -5.25
C ALA A 314 14.96 29.04 -6.58
N ARG A 315 14.10 29.29 -7.58
CA ARG A 315 14.54 29.81 -8.88
C ARG A 315 15.04 31.25 -8.77
N ASP A 316 14.33 32.08 -8.02
CA ASP A 316 14.53 33.53 -7.97
C ASP A 316 14.88 34.06 -6.56
N HIS A 317 15.01 33.16 -5.57
CA HIS A 317 15.33 33.52 -4.19
C HIS A 317 16.49 32.68 -3.66
N PHE A 318 17.23 33.28 -2.72
CA PHE A 318 18.02 32.51 -1.76
C PHE A 318 17.05 31.87 -0.76
N PHE A 319 16.60 30.65 -1.09
CA PHE A 319 15.52 29.97 -0.39
C PHE A 319 16.07 29.10 0.75
N VAL A 320 15.65 29.41 1.97
CA VAL A 320 16.09 28.77 3.21
C VAL A 320 14.97 27.96 3.81
N ARG A 321 15.29 26.71 4.17
CA ARG A 321 14.42 25.81 4.92
C ARG A 321 15.22 25.20 6.05
N TYR A 322 14.54 24.67 7.06
CA TYR A 322 15.14 23.88 8.11
C TYR A 322 14.19 22.77 8.55
N ASP A 323 14.77 21.71 9.09
CA ASP A 323 13.99 20.64 9.69
C ASP A 323 13.67 21.01 11.13
N GLU A 324 12.40 20.92 11.51
CA GLU A 324 11.97 21.15 12.89
C GLU A 324 12.70 20.15 13.81
N ARG A 325 13.03 20.56 15.04
CA ARG A 325 13.51 19.61 16.04
C ARG A 325 12.58 18.40 16.15
N GLY A 326 13.13 17.20 16.29
CA GLY A 326 12.35 15.96 16.23
C GLY A 326 11.98 15.50 14.81
N ASN A 327 12.47 16.18 13.76
CA ASN A 327 12.15 15.85 12.36
C ASN A 327 13.40 15.88 11.48
N GLY A 328 13.30 15.20 10.33
CA GLY A 328 14.29 15.25 9.26
C GLY A 328 15.72 15.00 9.72
N LEU A 329 16.62 15.91 9.35
CA LEU A 329 18.05 15.86 9.67
C LEU A 329 18.41 16.56 11.01
N SER A 330 17.45 17.22 11.66
CA SER A 330 17.63 17.80 12.99
C SER A 330 17.65 16.69 14.06
N ASP A 331 18.13 17.01 15.27
CA ASP A 331 18.16 16.02 16.36
C ASP A 331 16.75 15.52 16.71
N TRP A 332 16.65 14.21 16.95
CA TRP A 332 15.39 13.53 17.26
C TRP A 332 15.13 13.35 18.76
N ASP A 333 16.19 13.27 19.56
CA ASP A 333 16.10 13.16 21.03
C ASP A 333 16.15 14.55 21.65
N VAL A 334 14.97 15.12 21.89
CA VAL A 334 14.81 16.51 22.37
C VAL A 334 13.93 16.56 23.62
N SER A 335 14.28 17.44 24.54
CA SER A 335 13.62 17.51 25.86
C SER A 335 12.40 18.44 25.89
N ASP A 336 12.27 19.35 24.93
CA ASP A 336 11.13 20.27 24.79
C ASP A 336 10.69 20.41 23.32
N ILE A 337 9.37 20.33 23.12
CA ILE A 337 8.66 20.48 21.84
C ILE A 337 7.50 21.45 22.11
N SER A 338 7.84 22.73 22.28
CA SER A 338 6.91 23.81 22.58
C SER A 338 6.96 24.89 21.51
N PHE A 339 5.89 25.70 21.44
CA PHE A 339 5.79 26.79 20.48
C PHE A 339 6.94 27.80 20.61
N ASP A 340 7.23 28.24 21.85
CA ASP A 340 8.29 29.20 22.12
C ASP A 340 9.65 28.69 21.63
N VAL A 341 9.89 27.38 21.79
CA VAL A 341 11.11 26.74 21.32
C VAL A 341 11.19 26.71 19.78
N PHE A 342 10.08 26.49 19.07
CA PHE A 342 10.07 26.56 17.61
C PHE A 342 10.39 27.97 17.07
N VAL A 343 9.96 29.02 17.79
CA VAL A 343 10.34 30.41 17.46
C VAL A 343 11.84 30.59 17.66
N THR A 344 12.41 30.12 18.78
CA THR A 344 13.85 30.25 19.01
C THR A 344 14.70 29.41 18.03
N ASP A 345 14.19 28.29 17.53
CA ASP A 345 14.85 27.52 16.48
C ASP A 345 14.91 28.30 15.16
N LEU A 346 13.81 28.95 14.79
CA LEU A 346 13.77 29.83 13.62
C LEU A 346 14.79 30.96 13.76
N GLU A 347 14.80 31.64 14.92
CA GLU A 347 15.78 32.69 15.25
C GLU A 347 17.22 32.17 15.11
N THR A 348 17.50 30.99 15.65
CA THR A 348 18.83 30.36 15.57
C THR A 348 19.28 30.13 14.13
N VAL A 349 18.38 29.66 13.26
CA VAL A 349 18.68 29.41 11.84
C VAL A 349 18.94 30.71 11.08
N VAL A 350 18.15 31.75 11.31
CA VAL A 350 18.33 33.04 10.61
C VAL A 350 19.57 33.80 11.09
N ASP A 351 19.90 33.68 12.38
CA ASP A 351 21.14 34.20 12.95
C ASP A 351 22.37 33.48 12.38
N ALA A 352 22.30 32.16 12.21
CA ALA A 352 23.37 31.36 11.60
C ALA A 352 23.66 31.77 10.14
N LEU A 353 22.65 32.31 9.44
CA LEU A 353 22.75 32.84 8.08
C LEU A 353 23.02 34.34 8.02
N GLY A 354 23.05 35.04 9.16
CA GLY A 354 23.27 36.49 9.25
C GLY A 354 22.15 37.32 8.61
N LEU A 355 20.91 36.83 8.63
CA LEU A 355 19.77 37.50 7.99
C LEU A 355 19.07 38.48 8.95
N GLU A 356 19.23 39.78 8.73
CA GLU A 356 18.58 40.81 9.57
C GLU A 356 17.11 41.08 9.19
N ARG A 357 16.76 41.00 7.90
CA ARG A 357 15.40 41.23 7.38
C ARG A 357 15.13 40.33 6.19
N PHE A 358 14.01 39.61 6.25
CA PHE A 358 13.61 38.64 5.24
C PHE A 358 12.08 38.46 5.22
N PRO A 359 11.49 38.11 4.08
CA PRO A 359 10.16 37.52 4.03
C PRO A 359 10.17 36.15 4.70
N LEU A 360 9.15 35.89 5.53
CA LEU A 360 8.91 34.62 6.19
C LEU A 360 7.70 33.93 5.56
N LEU A 361 7.88 32.67 5.14
CA LEU A 361 6.84 31.80 4.61
C LEU A 361 6.44 30.78 5.68
N GLY A 362 5.23 30.92 6.20
CA GLY A 362 4.62 29.96 7.10
C GLY A 362 3.63 29.05 6.38
N ILE A 363 3.71 27.73 6.64
CA ILE A 363 2.80 26.73 6.08
C ILE A 363 2.38 25.78 7.20
N SER A 364 1.07 25.50 7.30
CA SER A 364 0.51 24.63 8.36
C SER A 364 0.88 25.15 9.76
N GLN A 365 1.41 24.30 10.65
CA GLN A 365 1.95 24.67 11.96
C GLN A 365 2.93 25.85 11.88
N GLY A 366 3.79 25.88 10.87
CA GLY A 366 4.77 26.95 10.66
C GLY A 366 4.16 28.29 10.29
N ALA A 367 2.84 28.41 10.11
CA ALA A 367 2.17 29.71 9.96
C ALA A 367 1.89 30.39 11.31
N ALA A 368 1.87 29.63 12.40
CA ALA A 368 1.72 30.17 13.74
C ALA A 368 3.08 30.63 14.32
N VAL A 369 4.15 29.92 13.95
CA VAL A 369 5.56 30.26 14.25
C VAL A 369 5.96 31.45 13.40
#